data_AF-A0A7V8QMY6-F1
#
_entry.id   AF-A0A7V8QMY6-F1
#
_cell.length_a   1.000
_cell.length_b   1.000
_cell.length_c   1.000
_cell.angle_alpha   90.00
_cell.angle_beta   90.00
_cell.angle_gamma   90.00
#
_symmetry.space_group_name_H-M   'P 1'
#
loop_
_entity.id
_entity.type
_entity.pdbx_description
1 polymer ?
#
loop_
_entity_poly.entity_id
_entity_poly.type
_entity_poly.pdbx_seq_one_letter_code
_entity_poly.pdbx_strand_id
1 'polypeptide(L)'
;MAELIKTKSKSSSIQSARVSRIIEISAYKEINLLEKNFTFLATVGSTAPFIGLFGTVWGIMNSFQSIAISRNTSLAIVAPGIAEALFATALGLLAAIPAVIAYNKFNSDSKKYTGRIENFSKRFLSII
;
A
#
# COMPACT_ATOMS: atom_id res chain seq x y z
N MET A 1 -40.20 -15.37 39.61
CA MET A 1 -39.26 -14.22 39.59
C MET A 1 -37.91 -14.58 38.96
N ALA A 2 -37.25 -15.68 39.37
CA ALA A 2 -35.92 -16.08 38.85
C ALA A 2 -35.89 -16.44 37.34
N GLU A 3 -36.94 -17.07 36.80
CA GLU A 3 -37.04 -17.37 35.35
C GLU A 3 -37.15 -16.10 34.48
N LEU A 4 -37.88 -15.08 34.94
CA LEU A 4 -38.01 -13.80 34.22
C LEU A 4 -36.67 -13.06 34.14
N ILE A 5 -35.85 -13.13 35.19
CA ILE A 5 -34.50 -12.54 35.21
C ILE A 5 -33.58 -13.28 34.22
N LYS A 6 -33.68 -14.62 34.15
CA LYS A 6 -32.89 -15.45 33.22
C LYS A 6 -33.25 -15.19 31.76
N THR A 7 -34.54 -15.03 31.44
CA THR A 7 -35.03 -14.72 30.10
C THR A 7 -34.67 -13.29 29.66
N LYS A 8 -34.77 -12.31 30.56
CA LYS A 8 -34.38 -10.91 30.28
C LYS A 8 -32.86 -10.76 30.08
N SER A 9 -32.05 -11.45 30.89
CA SER A 9 -30.59 -11.52 30.75
C SER A 9 -30.15 -12.17 29.43
N LYS A 10 -30.82 -13.25 29.01
CA LYS A 10 -30.55 -13.93 27.73
C LYS A 10 -30.95 -13.07 26.52
N SER A 11 -31.99 -12.24 26.65
CA SER A 11 -32.37 -11.27 25.60
C SER A 11 -31.33 -10.14 25.46
N SER A 12 -30.81 -9.63 26.58
CA SER A 12 -29.78 -8.58 26.60
C SER A 12 -28.47 -9.03 25.95
N SER A 13 -28.02 -10.25 26.23
CA SER A 13 -26.79 -10.80 25.62
C SER A 13 -26.94 -11.08 24.12
N ILE A 14 -28.15 -11.44 23.67
CA ILE A 14 -28.45 -11.57 22.23
C ILE A 14 -28.44 -10.20 21.55
N GLN A 15 -28.94 -9.15 22.21
CA GLN A 15 -28.92 -7.79 21.68
C GLN A 15 -27.50 -7.23 21.59
N SER A 16 -26.67 -7.38 22.63
CA SER A 16 -25.27 -6.93 22.60
C SER A 16 -24.45 -7.68 21.55
N ALA A 17 -24.68 -8.99 21.38
CA ALA A 17 -24.04 -9.77 20.31
C ALA A 17 -24.43 -9.29 18.90
N ARG A 18 -25.70 -8.93 18.68
CA ARG A 18 -26.15 -8.35 17.40
C ARG A 18 -25.53 -6.99 17.14
N VAL A 19 -25.46 -6.13 18.16
CA VAL A 19 -24.83 -4.81 18.07
C VAL A 19 -23.33 -4.93 17.78
N SER A 20 -22.61 -5.82 18.48
CA SER A 20 -21.19 -6.11 18.21
C SER A 20 -20.96 -6.50 16.76
N ARG A 21 -21.79 -7.42 16.24
CA ARG A 21 -21.69 -7.89 14.85
C ARG A 21 -21.91 -6.76 13.84
N ILE A 22 -22.88 -5.87 14.08
CA ILE A 22 -23.13 -4.73 13.18
C ILE A 22 -21.99 -3.73 13.22
N ILE A 23 -21.43 -3.45 14.41
CA ILE A 23 -20.26 -2.57 14.58
C ILE A 23 -19.05 -3.15 13.84
N GLU A 24 -18.78 -4.45 13.98
CA GLU A 24 -17.69 -5.13 13.26
C GLU A 24 -17.85 -5.05 11.74
N ILE A 25 -19.04 -5.35 11.21
CA ILE A 25 -19.31 -5.28 9.76
C ILE A 25 -19.11 -3.85 9.26
N SER A 26 -19.59 -2.85 10.00
CA SER A 26 -19.48 -1.44 9.62
C SER A 26 -18.03 -0.96 9.68
N ALA A 27 -17.30 -1.32 10.75
CA ALA A 27 -15.89 -1.02 10.91
C ALA A 27 -15.05 -1.63 9.77
N TYR A 28 -15.32 -2.88 9.42
CA TYR A 28 -14.61 -3.58 8.34
C TYR A 28 -14.85 -2.90 6.99
N LYS A 29 -16.07 -2.41 6.73
CA LYS A 29 -16.40 -1.67 5.51
C LYS A 29 -15.62 -0.36 5.41
N GLU A 30 -15.53 0.39 6.51
CA GLU A 30 -14.75 1.65 6.56
C GLU A 30 -13.25 1.41 6.41
N ILE A 31 -12.70 0.38 7.06
CA ILE A 31 -11.29 -0.01 6.95
C ILE A 31 -10.94 -0.38 5.50
N ASN A 32 -11.79 -1.16 4.83
CA ASN A 32 -11.57 -1.53 3.43
C ASN A 32 -11.57 -0.31 2.48
N LEU A 33 -12.39 0.71 2.76
CA LEU A 33 -12.41 1.95 1.97
C LEU A 33 -11.11 2.74 2.15
N LEU A 34 -10.59 2.79 3.37
CA LEU A 34 -9.28 3.39 3.68
C LEU A 34 -8.15 2.65 2.97
N GLU A 35 -8.17 1.31 2.96
CA GLU A 35 -7.08 0.50 2.41
C GLU A 35 -7.02 0.45 0.88
N LYS A 36 -8.11 0.79 0.18
CA LYS A 36 -8.24 0.66 -1.28
C LYS A 36 -7.09 1.28 -2.07
N ASN A 37 -6.55 2.42 -1.62
CA ASN A 37 -5.49 3.13 -2.33
C ASN A 37 -4.07 2.77 -1.85
N PHE A 38 -3.93 2.00 -0.77
CA PHE A 38 -2.61 1.64 -0.22
C PHE A 38 -1.91 0.61 -1.11
N THR A 39 -2.68 -0.33 -1.67
CA THR A 39 -2.16 -1.35 -2.58
C THR A 39 -1.46 -0.73 -3.79
N PHE A 40 -2.01 0.36 -4.35
CA PHE A 40 -1.37 1.07 -5.45
C PHE A 40 0.00 1.63 -5.07
N LEU A 41 0.12 2.29 -3.91
CA LEU A 41 1.39 2.82 -3.42
C LEU A 41 2.42 1.71 -3.16
N ALA A 42 1.97 0.56 -2.63
CA ALA A 42 2.83 -0.61 -2.43
C ALA A 42 3.32 -1.19 -3.76
N THR A 43 2.44 -1.27 -4.76
CA THR A 43 2.80 -1.75 -6.10
C THR A 43 3.77 -0.78 -6.78
N VAL A 44 3.51 0.53 -6.75
CA VAL A 44 4.42 1.53 -7.35
C VAL A 44 5.77 1.50 -6.64
N GLY A 45 5.78 1.49 -5.31
CA GLY A 45 7.02 1.44 -4.53
C GLY A 45 7.89 0.21 -4.80
N SER A 46 7.28 -0.94 -5.08
CA SER A 46 8.00 -2.18 -5.40
C SER A 46 8.37 -2.32 -6.88
N THR A 47 7.56 -1.82 -7.80
CA THR A 47 7.76 -2.01 -9.26
C THR A 47 8.54 -0.90 -9.94
N ALA A 48 8.46 0.34 -9.46
CA ALA A 48 9.13 1.50 -10.07
C ALA A 48 10.66 1.36 -10.21
N PRO A 49 11.40 0.77 -9.24
CA PRO A 49 12.84 0.54 -9.41
C PRO A 49 13.15 -0.42 -10.56
N PHE A 50 12.33 -1.46 -10.75
CA PHE A 50 12.49 -2.42 -11.83
C PHE A 50 12.19 -1.81 -13.20
N ILE A 51 11.22 -0.88 -13.28
CA ILE A 51 10.97 -0.12 -14.50
C ILE A 51 12.20 0.75 -14.85
N GLY A 52 12.83 1.39 -13.85
CA GLY A 52 14.06 2.16 -14.05
C GLY A 52 15.27 1.31 -14.45
N LEU A 53 15.40 0.11 -13.88
CA LEU A 53 16.42 -0.87 -14.27
C LEU A 53 16.19 -1.42 -15.68
N PHE A 54 14.94 -1.63 -16.07
CA PHE A 54 14.62 -2.02 -17.44
C PHE A 54 15.05 -0.92 -18.43
N GLY A 55 14.80 0.35 -18.09
CA GLY A 55 15.25 1.49 -18.87
C GLY A 55 16.78 1.55 -19.07
N THR A 56 17.58 1.24 -18.04
CA THR A 56 19.04 1.19 -18.19
C THR A 56 19.48 0.07 -19.14
N VAL A 57 18.92 -1.13 -18.98
CA VAL A 57 19.24 -2.28 -19.83
C VAL A 57 18.91 -1.96 -21.30
N TRP A 58 17.75 -1.36 -21.55
CA TRP A 58 17.35 -0.95 -22.89
C TRP A 58 18.27 0.12 -23.50
N GLY A 59 18.60 1.17 -22.74
CA GLY A 59 19.47 2.25 -23.22
C GLY A 59 20.91 1.79 -23.50
N ILE A 60 21.45 0.91 -22.64
CA ILE A 60 22.77 0.31 -22.85
C ILE A 60 22.75 -0.59 -24.09
N MET A 61 21.71 -1.42 -24.27
CA MET A 61 21.55 -2.25 -25.47
C MET A 61 21.57 -1.42 -26.76
N ASN A 62 20.79 -0.33 -26.80
CA ASN A 62 20.74 0.57 -27.95
C ASN A 62 22.09 1.27 -28.23
N SER A 63 22.82 1.61 -27.16
CA SER A 63 24.17 2.19 -27.27
C SER A 63 25.16 1.20 -27.90
N PHE A 64 25.12 -0.08 -27.49
CA PHE A 64 25.95 -1.13 -28.10
C PHE A 64 25.56 -1.44 -29.55
N GLN A 65 24.26 -1.41 -29.88
CA GLN A 65 23.80 -1.57 -31.26
C GLN A 65 24.33 -0.43 -32.16
N SER A 66 24.38 0.79 -31.64
CA SER A 66 24.94 1.95 -32.37
C SER A 66 26.43 1.81 -32.65
N ILE A 67 27.21 1.24 -31.72
CA ILE A 67 28.63 0.88 -31.95
C ILE A 67 28.75 -0.15 -33.08
N ALA A 68 27.92 -1.19 -33.05
CA ALA A 68 27.96 -2.26 -34.05
C ALA A 68 27.67 -1.76 -35.47
N ILE A 69 26.70 -0.84 -35.62
CA ILE A 69 26.32 -0.27 -36.91
C ILE A 69 27.37 0.74 -37.40
N SER A 70 27.81 1.64 -36.52
CA SER A 70 28.77 2.71 -36.88
C SER A 70 30.20 2.20 -37.08
N ARG A 71 30.51 0.98 -36.60
CA ARG A 71 31.87 0.41 -36.52
C ARG A 71 32.86 1.32 -35.80
N ASN A 72 32.37 2.22 -34.97
CA ASN A 72 33.16 3.21 -34.24
C ASN A 72 32.99 2.97 -32.74
N THR A 73 34.09 2.67 -32.07
CA THR A 73 34.15 2.40 -30.63
C THR A 73 34.38 3.65 -29.80
N SER A 74 34.35 4.84 -30.41
CA SER A 74 34.51 6.10 -29.70
C SER A 74 33.43 6.28 -28.65
N LEU A 75 33.88 6.45 -27.40
CA LEU A 75 33.01 6.69 -26.24
C LEU A 75 32.13 7.93 -26.42
N ALA A 76 32.56 8.91 -27.22
CA ALA A 76 31.78 10.11 -27.50
C ALA A 76 30.43 9.82 -28.16
N ILE A 77 30.32 8.74 -28.93
CA ILE A 77 29.10 8.37 -29.66
C ILE A 77 28.08 7.72 -28.73
N VAL A 78 28.53 6.98 -27.72
CA VAL A 78 27.66 6.24 -26.78
C VAL A 78 27.41 6.94 -25.46
N ALA A 79 28.21 7.95 -25.12
CA ALA A 79 28.06 8.71 -23.87
C ALA A 79 26.64 9.26 -23.67
N PRO A 80 25.94 9.81 -24.69
CA PRO A 80 24.56 10.27 -24.52
C PRO A 80 23.59 9.13 -24.15
N GLY A 81 23.66 7.98 -24.84
CA GLY A 81 22.75 6.85 -24.60
C GLY A 81 22.95 6.19 -23.24
N ILE A 82 24.18 6.16 -22.72
CA ILE A 82 24.47 5.69 -21.36
C ILE A 82 23.97 6.69 -20.31
N ALA A 83 24.08 8.00 -20.57
CA ALA A 83 23.56 9.02 -19.67
C ALA A 83 22.02 8.92 -19.53
N GLU A 84 21.31 8.75 -20.65
CA GLU A 84 19.86 8.53 -20.66
C GLU A 84 19.46 7.24 -19.94
N ALA A 85 20.23 6.16 -20.15
CA ALA A 85 20.04 4.90 -19.43
C ALA A 85 20.09 5.13 -17.91
N LEU A 86 21.16 5.76 -17.40
CA LEU A 86 21.32 6.03 -15.97
C LEU A 86 20.22 6.96 -15.42
N PHE A 87 19.77 7.92 -16.22
CA PHE A 87 18.68 8.80 -15.86
C PHE A 87 17.36 8.04 -15.64
N ALA A 88 17.08 6.99 -16.43
CA ALA A 88 15.89 6.15 -16.25
C ALA A 88 15.85 5.46 -14.87
N THR A 89 16.99 4.98 -14.36
CA THR A 89 17.06 4.42 -13.01
C THR A 89 16.87 5.48 -11.93
N ALA A 90 17.46 6.67 -12.11
CA ALA A 90 17.23 7.78 -11.18
C ALA A 90 15.75 8.14 -11.06
N LEU A 91 15.02 8.17 -12.18
CA LEU A 91 13.57 8.39 -12.19
C LEU A 91 12.79 7.26 -11.52
N GLY A 92 13.16 5.99 -11.75
CA GLY A 92 12.54 4.85 -11.08
C GLY A 92 12.67 4.92 -9.56
N LEU A 93 13.85 5.30 -9.05
CA LEU A 93 14.07 5.51 -7.62
C LEU A 93 13.32 6.74 -7.09
N LEU A 94 13.31 7.83 -7.84
CA LEU A 94 12.60 9.06 -7.49
C LEU A 94 11.08 8.83 -7.38
N ALA A 95 10.51 7.91 -8.17
CA ALA A 95 9.12 7.49 -8.03
C ALA A 95 8.91 6.50 -6.87
N ALA A 96 9.84 5.56 -6.67
CA ALA A 96 9.71 4.50 -5.66
C ALA A 96 9.79 5.04 -4.22
N ILE A 97 10.75 5.91 -3.92
CA ILE A 97 11.03 6.37 -2.56
C ILE A 97 9.81 7.08 -1.93
N PRO A 98 9.21 8.10 -2.58
CA PRO A 98 8.02 8.76 -2.03
C PRO A 98 6.83 7.82 -1.90
N ALA A 99 6.64 6.89 -2.85
CA ALA A 99 5.56 5.92 -2.81
C ALA A 99 5.66 4.99 -1.59
N VAL A 100 6.86 4.49 -1.28
CA VAL A 100 7.11 3.65 -0.09
C VAL A 100 6.91 4.44 1.20
N ILE A 101 7.39 5.68 1.27
CA ILE A 101 7.19 6.55 2.45
C ILE A 101 5.69 6.79 2.70
N ALA A 102 4.95 7.14 1.65
CA ALA A 102 3.51 7.36 1.73
C ALA A 102 2.76 6.10 2.16
N TYR A 103 3.09 4.94 1.56
CA TYR A 103 2.52 3.64 1.93
C TYR A 103 2.74 3.34 3.42
N ASN A 104 3.98 3.49 3.91
CA ASN A 104 4.31 3.19 5.31
C ASN A 104 3.55 4.12 6.27
N LYS A 105 3.44 5.41 5.95
CA LYS A 105 2.69 6.37 6.74
C LYS A 105 1.20 6.01 6.80
N PHE A 106 0.57 5.80 5.65
CA PHE A 106 -0.87 5.51 5.60
C PHE A 106 -1.21 4.15 6.22
N ASN A 107 -0.36 3.14 6.05
CA ASN A 107 -0.54 1.84 6.70
C ASN A 107 -0.43 1.98 8.23
N SER A 108 0.53 2.76 8.73
CA SER A 108 0.66 3.04 10.18
C SER A 108 -0.57 3.76 10.72
N ASP A 109 -1.05 4.78 10.01
CA ASP A 109 -2.20 5.56 10.43
C ASP A 109 -3.49 4.73 10.37
N SER A 110 -3.69 3.91 9.34
CA SER A 110 -4.82 2.96 9.24
C SER A 110 -4.88 2.05 10.46
N LYS A 111 -3.76 1.42 10.84
CA LYS A 111 -3.69 0.58 12.04
C LYS A 111 -4.07 1.32 13.32
N LYS A 112 -3.63 2.58 13.47
CA LYS A 112 -4.03 3.42 14.62
C LYS A 112 -5.54 3.70 14.62
N TYR A 113 -6.13 3.98 13.45
CA TYR A 113 -7.57 4.21 13.33
C TYR A 113 -8.37 2.94 13.65
N THR A 114 -7.98 1.79 13.11
CA THR A 114 -8.58 0.49 13.44
C THR A 114 -8.54 0.22 14.94
N GLY A 115 -7.38 0.43 15.59
CA GLY A 115 -7.26 0.27 17.04
C GLY A 115 -8.17 1.21 17.84
N ARG A 116 -8.39 2.45 17.37
CA ARG A 116 -9.34 3.38 17.99
C ARG A 116 -10.79 2.89 17.87
N ILE A 117 -11.18 2.37 16.71
CA ILE A 117 -12.52 1.82 16.47
C ILE A 117 -12.77 0.59 17.34
N GLU A 118 -11.79 -0.31 17.45
CA GLU A 118 -11.89 -1.49 18.32
C GLU A 118 -12.04 -1.09 19.80
N ASN A 119 -11.24 -0.13 20.26
CA ASN A 119 -11.33 0.37 21.63
C ASN A 119 -12.69 1.04 21.91
N PHE A 120 -13.21 1.80 20.94
CA PHE A 120 -14.55 2.38 21.04
C PHE A 120 -15.63 1.30 21.13
N SER A 121 -15.58 0.28 20.27
CA SER A 121 -16.51 -0.85 20.28
C SER A 121 -16.51 -1.57 21.64
N LYS A 122 -15.33 -1.90 22.17
CA LYS A 122 -15.19 -2.52 23.50
C LYS A 122 -15.78 -1.67 24.62
N ARG A 123 -15.52 -0.36 24.63
CA ARG A 123 -16.08 0.56 25.63
C ARG A 123 -17.59 0.68 25.51
N PHE A 124 -18.11 0.72 24.29
CA PHE A 124 -19.55 0.82 24.05
C PHE A 124 -20.28 -0.44 24.52
N LEU A 125 -19.77 -1.63 24.18
CA LEU A 125 -20.32 -2.92 24.62
C LEU A 125 -20.24 -3.13 26.13
N SER A 126 -19.31 -2.47 26.82
CA SER A 126 -19.23 -2.50 28.29
C SER A 126 -20.30 -1.64 28.97
N ILE A 127 -20.93 -0.70 28.25
CA ILE A 127 -21.92 0.23 28.80
C ILE A 127 -23.36 -0.29 28.62
N ILE A 128 -23.62 -1.04 27.55
CA ILE A 128 -24.95 -1.58 27.19
C ILE A 128 -25.16 -3.01 27.70
#